data_AF-A0A351R9Q7-F1
#
_entry.id   AF-A0A351R9Q7-F1
#
_cell.length_a   1.000
_cell.length_b   1.000
_cell.length_c   1.000
_cell.angle_alpha   90.00
_cell.angle_beta   90.00
_cell.angle_gamma   90.00
#
_symmetry.space_group_name_H-M   'P 1'
#
loop_
_entity.id
_entity.type
_entity.pdbx_description
1 polymer ?
#
loop_
_entity_poly.entity_id
_entity_poly.type
_entity_poly.pdbx_seq_one_letter_code
_entity_poly.pdbx_strand_id
1 'polypeptide(L)'
;MTTQSKSIGALTLGAIGVVYGDIGTSPLYTIKEIFGESTGIALTHSNIVGAISAVFWALMFIVTLKYIVLVLRADNRGEGGVMALLALAASSVKNKLGKKTFMLGLGVMGAALFYGDSILTPAISVLSAVEGLEIVAPGLSHYVLPISITILIALFLFQKHGTEMVGKFFGPIVILWFVVLGSIGVSNIIDNPQILHAINPIHAYEFLTSRGAGIFLAVGTVVLAVTGAEALYADMG
;
A
#
# COMPACT_ATOMS: atom_id res chain seq x y z
N MET A 1 13.22 -29.32 -23.99
CA MET A 1 12.59 -28.10 -23.44
C MET A 1 11.13 -28.41 -23.17
N THR A 2 10.79 -28.78 -21.94
CA THR A 2 9.41 -29.04 -21.50
C THR A 2 8.83 -27.76 -20.91
N THR A 3 7.99 -27.08 -21.67
CA THR A 3 7.13 -26.00 -21.20
C THR A 3 6.11 -26.61 -20.22
N GLN A 4 6.40 -26.56 -18.92
CA GLN A 4 5.39 -26.76 -17.90
C GLN A 4 4.35 -25.66 -18.06
N SER A 5 3.14 -26.04 -18.45
CA SER A 5 1.94 -25.21 -18.27
C SER A 5 1.81 -24.91 -16.78
N LYS A 6 2.33 -23.76 -16.33
CA LYS A 6 1.99 -23.24 -15.00
C LYS A 6 0.48 -23.04 -15.02
N SER A 7 -0.24 -23.78 -14.17
CA SER A 7 -1.69 -23.67 -14.04
C SER A 7 -2.06 -22.20 -13.84
N ILE A 8 -2.94 -21.67 -14.68
CA ILE A 8 -3.44 -20.29 -14.61
C ILE A 8 -3.85 -19.94 -13.17
N GLY A 9 -4.46 -20.89 -12.46
CA GLY A 9 -4.85 -20.72 -11.06
C GLY A 9 -3.68 -20.42 -10.13
N ALA A 10 -2.53 -21.08 -10.29
CA ALA A 10 -1.34 -20.84 -9.46
C ALA A 10 -0.69 -19.47 -9.76
N LEU A 11 -0.74 -19.03 -11.03
CA LEU A 11 -0.26 -17.71 -11.44
C LEU A 11 -1.19 -16.60 -10.93
N THR A 12 -2.51 -16.78 -11.03
CA THR A 12 -3.50 -15.85 -10.49
C THR A 12 -3.41 -15.77 -8.96
N LEU A 13 -3.21 -16.88 -8.26
CA LEU A 13 -2.99 -16.91 -6.81
C LEU A 13 -1.74 -16.13 -6.39
N GLY A 14 -0.64 -16.29 -7.13
CA GLY A 14 0.60 -15.56 -6.89
C GLY A 14 0.43 -14.06 -7.12
N ALA A 15 -0.17 -13.67 -8.26
CA ALA A 15 -0.41 -12.26 -8.60
C ALA A 15 -1.37 -11.57 -7.61
N ILE A 16 -2.45 -12.25 -7.21
CA ILE A 16 -3.36 -11.74 -6.18
C ILE A 16 -2.60 -11.57 -4.86
N GLY A 17 -1.83 -12.57 -4.45
CA GLY A 17 -1.07 -12.53 -3.22
C GLY A 17 -0.11 -11.34 -3.15
N VAL A 18 0.65 -11.11 -4.23
CA VAL A 18 1.65 -10.03 -4.29
C VAL A 18 0.96 -8.66 -4.33
N VAL A 19 0.05 -8.44 -5.28
CA VAL A 19 -0.56 -7.12 -5.51
C VAL A 19 -1.50 -6.72 -4.37
N TYR A 20 -2.35 -7.64 -3.91
CA TYR A 20 -3.25 -7.33 -2.80
C TYR A 20 -2.55 -7.41 -1.44
N GLY A 21 -1.44 -8.15 -1.32
CA GLY A 21 -0.63 -8.14 -0.10
C GLY A 21 -0.08 -6.76 0.20
N ASP A 22 0.41 -6.05 -0.83
CA ASP A 22 0.96 -4.70 -0.69
C ASP A 22 -0.13 -3.65 -0.40
N ILE A 23 -1.27 -3.73 -1.09
CA ILE A 23 -2.41 -2.82 -0.85
C ILE A 23 -3.10 -3.10 0.50
N GLY A 24 -3.15 -4.36 0.92
CA GLY A 24 -3.96 -4.80 2.06
C GLY A 24 -3.39 -4.48 3.43
N THR A 25 -2.06 -4.38 3.55
CA THR A 25 -1.38 -4.07 4.82
C THR A 25 -1.41 -2.57 5.13
N SER A 26 -1.42 -1.74 4.09
CA SER A 26 -1.40 -0.26 4.18
C SER A 26 -2.44 0.37 5.09
N PRO A 27 -3.73 -0.04 5.04
CA PRO A 27 -4.74 0.47 5.95
C PRO A 27 -4.46 0.20 7.43
N LEU A 28 -3.79 -0.92 7.78
CA LEU A 28 -3.60 -1.31 9.19
C LEU A 28 -2.64 -0.36 9.91
N TYR A 29 -1.48 -0.08 9.32
CA TYR A 29 -0.56 0.90 9.92
C TYR A 29 -1.06 2.34 9.75
N THR A 30 -1.86 2.61 8.72
CA THR A 30 -2.50 3.92 8.54
C THR A 30 -3.42 4.28 9.70
N ILE A 31 -4.28 3.35 10.14
CA ILE A 31 -5.15 3.60 11.29
C ILE A 31 -4.32 3.84 12.55
N LYS A 32 -3.23 3.10 12.75
CA LYS A 32 -2.30 3.33 13.86
C LYS A 32 -1.70 4.74 13.81
N GLU A 33 -1.22 5.18 12.64
CA GLU A 33 -0.61 6.50 12.48
C GLU A 33 -1.63 7.64 12.63
N ILE A 34 -2.86 7.48 12.11
CA ILE A 34 -3.94 8.47 12.26
C ILE A 34 -4.23 8.75 13.74
N PHE A 35 -4.22 7.73 14.59
CA PHE A 35 -4.48 7.87 16.03
C PHE A 35 -3.20 7.93 16.88
N GLY A 36 -2.05 8.11 16.24
CA GLY A 36 -0.76 8.28 16.89
C GLY A 36 -0.61 9.65 17.56
N GLU A 37 0.46 9.79 18.36
CA GLU A 37 0.78 11.05 19.03
C GLU A 37 1.07 12.19 18.03
N SER A 38 1.55 11.85 16.83
CA SER A 38 1.94 12.78 15.76
C SER A 38 0.78 13.63 15.24
N THR A 39 -0.45 13.10 15.25
CA THR A 39 -1.64 13.77 14.73
C THR A 39 -2.49 14.40 15.84
N GLY A 40 -2.34 13.96 17.09
CA GLY A 40 -3.11 14.42 18.25
C GLY A 40 -4.61 14.10 18.16
N ILE A 41 -5.01 13.13 17.34
CA ILE A 41 -6.43 12.81 17.08
C ILE A 41 -6.94 11.88 18.18
N ALA A 42 -7.87 12.37 18.99
CA ALA A 42 -8.50 11.55 20.03
C ALA A 42 -9.30 10.37 19.44
N LEU A 43 -9.20 9.20 20.08
CA LEU A 43 -9.98 8.00 19.78
C LEU A 43 -11.45 8.14 20.21
N THR A 44 -12.19 8.98 19.50
CA THR A 44 -13.64 9.16 19.68
C THR A 44 -14.42 8.49 18.55
N HIS A 45 -15.67 8.10 18.82
CA HIS A 45 -16.52 7.47 17.81
C HIS A 45 -16.59 8.27 16.50
N SER A 46 -16.79 9.59 16.60
CA SER A 46 -16.83 10.48 15.42
C SER A 46 -15.52 10.48 14.63
N ASN A 47 -14.37 10.47 15.32
CA ASN A 47 -13.07 10.42 14.65
C ASN A 47 -12.80 9.06 14.02
N ILE A 48 -13.22 7.96 14.65
CA ILE A 48 -13.07 6.60 14.12
C ILE A 48 -13.87 6.45 12.83
N VAL A 49 -15.16 6.79 12.85
CA VAL A 49 -16.03 6.72 11.67
C VAL A 49 -15.50 7.62 10.56
N GLY A 50 -15.09 8.84 10.90
CA GLY A 50 -14.51 9.80 9.97
C GLY A 50 -13.20 9.35 9.32
N ALA A 51 -12.27 8.82 10.11
CA ALA A 51 -10.99 8.30 9.63
C ALA A 51 -11.18 7.11 8.69
N ILE A 52 -12.01 6.13 9.09
CA ILE A 52 -12.31 4.97 8.27
C ILE A 52 -13.02 5.39 6.98
N SER A 53 -13.91 6.38 7.04
CA SER A 53 -14.55 6.94 5.85
C SER A 53 -13.52 7.56 4.90
N ALA A 54 -12.58 8.34 5.42
CA ALA A 54 -11.52 8.97 4.63
C ALA A 54 -10.62 7.93 3.96
N VAL A 55 -10.19 6.90 4.69
CA VAL A 55 -9.39 5.79 4.15
C VAL A 55 -10.18 5.01 3.08
N PHE A 56 -11.43 4.66 3.37
CA PHE A 56 -12.30 3.95 2.43
C PHE A 56 -12.45 4.71 1.10
N TRP A 57 -12.81 6.00 1.17
CA TRP A 57 -12.98 6.81 -0.04
C TRP A 57 -11.67 7.12 -0.75
N ALA A 58 -10.56 7.27 -0.02
CA ALA A 58 -9.24 7.40 -0.63
C ALA A 58 -8.89 6.15 -1.45
N LEU A 59 -9.11 4.95 -0.91
CA LEU A 59 -8.94 3.70 -1.64
C LEU A 59 -9.88 3.60 -2.85
N MET A 60 -11.15 3.93 -2.68
CA MET A 60 -12.11 3.91 -3.79
C MET A 60 -11.70 4.86 -4.92
N PHE A 61 -11.34 6.11 -4.63
CA PHE A 61 -10.94 7.07 -5.65
C PHE A 61 -9.58 6.75 -6.27
N ILE A 62 -8.60 6.36 -5.47
CA ILE A 62 -7.24 6.19 -5.99
C ILE A 62 -7.08 4.81 -6.63
N VAL A 63 -7.42 3.73 -5.92
CA VAL A 63 -7.26 2.37 -6.46
C VAL A 63 -8.26 2.12 -7.59
N THR A 64 -9.54 2.40 -7.38
CA THR A 64 -10.56 2.08 -8.39
C THR A 64 -10.58 3.11 -9.51
N LEU A 65 -10.82 4.39 -9.20
CA LEU A 65 -10.99 5.39 -10.26
C LEU A 65 -9.67 5.75 -10.94
N LYS A 66 -8.63 6.13 -10.19
CA LYS A 66 -7.35 6.51 -10.81
C LYS A 66 -6.65 5.29 -11.40
N TYR A 67 -6.36 4.24 -10.62
CA TYR A 67 -5.54 3.14 -11.13
C TYR A 67 -6.31 2.25 -12.11
N ILE A 68 -7.40 1.64 -11.69
CA ILE A 68 -8.11 0.66 -12.53
C ILE A 68 -8.76 1.30 -13.76
N VAL A 69 -9.47 2.43 -13.60
CA VAL A 69 -10.22 3.02 -14.72
C VAL A 69 -9.34 3.87 -15.65
N LEU A 70 -8.36 4.60 -15.12
CA LEU A 70 -7.56 5.55 -15.92
C LEU A 70 -6.16 5.03 -16.24
N VAL A 71 -5.37 4.69 -15.22
CA VAL A 71 -3.93 4.43 -15.38
C VAL A 71 -3.66 3.09 -16.06
N LEU A 72 -4.41 2.02 -15.73
CA LEU A 72 -4.28 0.72 -16.42
C LEU A 72 -4.62 0.80 -17.92
N ARG A 73 -5.30 1.86 -18.38
CA ARG A 73 -5.55 2.09 -19.82
C ARG A 73 -4.39 2.79 -20.54
N ALA A 74 -3.44 3.32 -19.80
CA ALA A 74 -2.24 3.96 -20.31
C ALA A 74 -1.07 2.99 -20.23
N ASP A 75 -1.15 1.86 -20.94
CA ASP A 75 -0.06 0.90 -21.06
C ASP A 75 0.92 1.29 -22.18
N ASN A 76 2.16 0.81 -22.08
CA ASN A 76 3.14 0.86 -23.14
C ASN A 76 3.43 -0.55 -23.68
N ARG A 77 2.68 -1.00 -24.68
CA ARG A 77 2.84 -2.36 -25.26
C ARG A 77 2.63 -3.46 -24.21
N GLY A 78 1.68 -3.26 -23.31
CA GLY A 78 1.39 -4.19 -22.21
C GLY A 78 2.24 -3.98 -20.96
N GLU A 79 3.29 -3.14 -20.98
CA GLU A 79 4.06 -2.80 -19.78
C GLU A 79 3.54 -1.51 -19.13
N GLY A 80 3.38 -1.53 -17.81
CA GLY A 80 3.03 -0.38 -16.99
C GLY A 80 4.19 0.05 -16.09
N GLY A 81 3.91 0.98 -15.18
CA GLY A 81 4.88 1.49 -14.21
C GLY A 81 5.58 2.78 -14.60
N VAL A 82 6.24 3.39 -13.62
CA VAL A 82 6.95 4.67 -13.76
C VAL A 82 8.07 4.57 -14.80
N MET A 83 8.72 3.41 -14.91
CA MET A 83 9.78 3.16 -15.91
C MET A 83 9.23 3.04 -17.33
N ALA A 84 8.05 2.43 -17.52
CA ALA A 84 7.38 2.38 -18.81
C ALA A 84 6.90 3.78 -19.25
N LEU A 85 6.37 4.57 -18.32
CA LEU A 85 6.00 5.98 -18.56
C LEU A 85 7.23 6.84 -18.85
N LEU A 86 8.35 6.60 -18.17
CA LEU A 86 9.62 7.27 -18.44
C LEU A 86 10.12 6.96 -19.85
N ALA A 87 10.09 5.69 -20.27
CA ALA A 87 10.47 5.27 -21.61
C ALA A 87 9.55 5.88 -22.69
N LEU A 88 8.24 5.88 -22.46
CA LEU A 88 7.25 6.54 -23.32
C LEU A 88 7.49 8.05 -23.42
N ALA A 89 7.65 8.73 -22.29
CA ALA A 89 7.88 10.17 -22.23
C ALA A 89 9.18 10.54 -22.94
N ALA A 90 10.27 9.79 -22.70
CA ALA A 90 11.54 9.98 -23.36
C ALA A 90 11.45 9.76 -24.88
N SER A 91 10.66 8.78 -25.34
CA SER A 91 10.45 8.48 -26.76
C SER A 91 9.53 9.47 -27.49
N SER A 92 8.64 10.15 -26.77
CA SER A 92 7.62 11.05 -27.32
C SER A 92 8.10 12.50 -27.51
N VAL A 93 9.28 12.86 -27.00
CA VAL A 93 9.86 14.20 -27.19
C VAL A 93 10.57 14.31 -28.55
N LYS A 94 9.92 14.95 -29.52
CA LYS A 94 10.58 15.42 -30.74
C LYS A 94 11.61 16.52 -30.42
N ASN A 95 12.89 16.26 -30.70
CA ASN A 95 14.06 17.14 -30.91
C ASN A 95 14.01 18.64 -30.53
N LYS A 96 13.43 19.01 -29.38
CA LYS A 96 13.60 20.33 -28.75
C LYS A 96 14.35 20.13 -27.44
N LEU A 97 15.65 20.49 -27.42
CA LEU A 97 16.57 20.24 -26.30
C LEU A 97 15.98 20.63 -24.94
N GLY A 98 15.36 21.81 -24.81
CA GLY A 98 14.81 22.28 -23.54
C GLY A 98 13.66 21.43 -22.98
N LYS A 99 12.74 20.95 -23.84
CA LYS A 99 11.64 20.07 -23.43
C LYS A 99 12.14 18.67 -23.08
N LYS A 100 13.16 18.19 -23.78
CA LYS A 100 13.80 16.89 -23.51
C LYS A 100 14.48 16.88 -22.15
N THR A 101 15.26 17.91 -21.81
CA THR A 101 15.92 18.01 -20.49
C THR A 101 14.91 18.11 -19.35
N PHE A 102 13.83 18.89 -19.52
CA PHE A 102 12.79 18.99 -18.50
C PHE A 102 12.07 17.65 -18.26
N MET A 103 11.68 16.93 -19.34
CA MET A 103 11.04 15.62 -19.21
C MET A 103 11.97 14.55 -18.65
N LEU A 104 13.25 14.54 -19.04
CA LEU A 104 14.25 13.66 -18.42
C LEU A 104 14.45 13.99 -16.94
N GLY A 105 14.44 15.27 -16.56
CA GLY A 105 14.50 15.70 -15.16
C GLY A 105 13.32 15.19 -14.33
N LEU A 106 12.09 15.33 -14.84
CA LEU A 106 10.90 14.75 -14.21
C LEU A 106 10.99 13.22 -14.09
N GLY A 107 11.56 12.58 -15.11
CA GLY A 107 11.81 11.15 -15.12
C GLY A 107 12.77 10.67 -14.03
N VAL A 108 13.92 11.34 -13.90
CA VAL A 108 14.91 11.06 -12.85
C VAL A 108 14.31 11.31 -11.47
N MET A 109 13.53 12.37 -11.31
CA MET A 109 12.82 12.66 -10.06
C MET A 109 11.82 11.54 -9.72
N GLY A 110 11.04 11.07 -10.70
CA GLY A 110 10.11 9.94 -10.51
C GLY A 110 10.82 8.64 -10.14
N ALA A 111 11.94 8.32 -10.80
CA ALA A 111 12.75 7.14 -10.47
C ALA A 111 13.36 7.23 -9.06
N ALA A 112 13.81 8.41 -8.63
CA ALA A 112 14.33 8.62 -7.28
C ALA A 112 13.24 8.46 -6.21
N LEU A 113 12.03 8.97 -6.45
CA LEU A 113 10.88 8.78 -5.57
C LEU A 113 10.49 7.29 -5.48
N PHE A 114 10.45 6.59 -6.61
CA PHE A 114 10.16 5.15 -6.65
C PHE A 114 11.22 4.31 -5.91
N TYR A 115 12.50 4.69 -6.02
CA TYR A 115 13.57 4.03 -5.27
C TYR A 115 13.46 4.26 -3.76
N GLY A 116 13.06 5.47 -3.35
CA GLY A 116 12.77 5.77 -1.95
C GLY A 116 11.63 4.89 -1.40
N ASP A 117 10.54 4.80 -2.15
CA ASP A 117 9.39 3.97 -1.81
C ASP A 117 9.76 2.48 -1.68
N SER A 118 10.55 1.96 -2.64
CA SER A 118 11.06 0.57 -2.63
C SER A 118 11.91 0.23 -1.39
N ILE A 119 12.53 1.23 -0.75
CA ILE A 119 13.31 1.05 0.48
C ILE A 119 12.43 1.20 1.73
N LEU A 120 11.51 2.17 1.73
CA LEU A 120 10.68 2.50 2.89
C LEU A 120 9.61 1.45 3.15
N THR A 121 8.93 0.95 2.12
CA THR A 121 7.77 0.05 2.27
C THR A 121 8.10 -1.25 3.02
N PRO A 122 9.18 -1.99 2.71
CA PRO A 122 9.56 -3.18 3.50
C PRO A 122 9.91 -2.83 4.94
N ALA A 123 10.57 -1.69 5.17
CA ALA A 123 11.00 -1.27 6.50
C ALA A 123 9.80 -0.92 7.39
N ILE A 124 8.89 -0.06 6.91
CA ILE A 124 7.69 0.37 7.64
C ILE A 124 6.73 -0.81 7.85
N SER A 125 6.55 -1.67 6.85
CA SER A 125 5.67 -2.84 6.97
C SER A 125 6.14 -3.83 8.03
N VAL A 126 7.44 -4.19 8.02
CA VAL A 126 8.00 -5.11 9.02
C VAL A 126 8.00 -4.48 10.41
N LEU A 127 8.41 -3.20 10.52
CA LEU A 127 8.42 -2.50 11.79
C LEU A 127 7.00 -2.43 12.39
N SER A 128 6.01 -2.00 11.60
CA SER A 128 4.61 -1.90 12.05
C SER A 128 4.04 -3.25 12.47
N ALA A 129 4.41 -4.34 11.77
CA ALA A 129 3.99 -5.69 12.12
C ALA A 129 4.58 -6.14 13.48
N VAL A 130 5.86 -5.84 13.73
CA VAL A 130 6.55 -6.19 14.98
C VAL A 130 6.07 -5.32 16.14
N GLU A 131 5.81 -4.03 15.92
CA GLU A 131 5.20 -3.14 16.91
C GLU A 131 3.80 -3.61 17.34
N GLY A 132 3.08 -4.35 16.49
CA GLY A 132 1.84 -5.00 16.86
C GLY A 132 1.98 -5.95 18.07
N LEU A 133 3.18 -6.48 18.33
CA LEU A 133 3.46 -7.32 19.50
C LEU A 133 3.42 -6.53 20.82
N GLU A 134 3.75 -5.23 20.80
CA GLU A 134 3.72 -4.39 22.00
C GLU A 134 2.32 -4.24 22.58
N ILE A 135 1.29 -4.34 21.72
CA ILE A 135 -0.12 -4.28 22.14
C ILE A 135 -0.45 -5.44 23.10
N VAL A 136 0.13 -6.62 22.86
CA VAL A 136 -0.12 -7.84 23.64
C VAL A 136 0.91 -8.00 24.78
N ALA A 137 2.14 -7.53 24.57
CA ALA A 137 3.22 -7.67 25.53
C ALA A 137 4.12 -6.42 25.55
N PRO A 138 3.79 -5.40 26.38
CA PRO A 138 4.53 -4.13 26.43
C PRO A 138 6.01 -4.25 26.80
N GLY A 139 6.41 -5.34 27.47
CA GLY A 139 7.81 -5.63 27.80
C GLY A 139 8.71 -5.95 26.60
N LEU A 140 8.14 -6.12 25.40
CA LEU A 140 8.89 -6.37 24.17
C LEU A 140 9.30 -5.10 23.40
N SER A 141 8.99 -3.90 23.90
CA SER A 141 9.26 -2.67 23.16
C SER A 141 10.73 -2.45 22.80
N HIS A 142 11.63 -2.79 23.73
CA HIS A 142 13.09 -2.75 23.49
C HIS A 142 13.58 -3.76 22.44
N TYR A 143 12.77 -4.77 22.10
CA TYR A 143 13.10 -5.80 21.12
C TYR A 143 12.51 -5.55 19.74
N VAL A 144 11.60 -4.58 19.58
CA VAL A 144 10.95 -4.29 18.28
C VAL A 144 11.97 -3.99 17.19
N LEU A 145 12.90 -3.06 17.45
CA LEU A 145 13.91 -2.67 16.47
C LEU A 145 14.88 -3.84 16.14
N PRO A 146 15.48 -4.55 17.13
CA PRO A 146 16.31 -5.72 16.85
C PRO A 146 15.60 -6.83 16.07
N ILE A 147 14.34 -7.14 16.41
CA ILE A 147 13.54 -8.16 15.73
C ILE A 147 13.28 -7.74 14.29
N SER A 148 12.89 -6.49 14.05
CA SER A 148 12.61 -5.96 12.71
C SER A 148 13.84 -6.03 11.81
N ILE A 149 15.01 -5.60 12.31
CA ILE A 149 16.29 -5.69 11.58
C ILE A 149 16.62 -7.15 11.26
N THR A 150 16.45 -8.05 12.23
CA THR A 150 16.73 -9.48 12.04
C THR A 150 15.83 -10.09 10.98
N ILE A 151 14.53 -9.76 11.00
CA ILE A 151 13.56 -10.21 9.98
C ILE A 151 13.96 -9.70 8.60
N LEU A 152 14.27 -8.40 8.46
CA LEU A 152 14.68 -7.82 7.18
C LEU A 152 15.94 -8.49 6.63
N ILE A 153 16.98 -8.67 7.45
CA ILE A 153 18.20 -9.36 7.03
C ILE A 153 17.89 -10.80 6.59
N ALA A 154 17.09 -11.54 7.37
CA ALA A 154 16.72 -12.91 7.03
C ALA A 154 15.93 -12.98 5.71
N LEU A 155 14.96 -12.08 5.51
CA LEU A 155 14.17 -12.00 4.28
C LEU A 155 15.06 -11.71 3.06
N PHE A 156 15.93 -10.71 3.14
CA PHE A 156 16.84 -10.37 2.02
C PHE A 156 17.87 -11.47 1.76
N LEU A 157 18.38 -12.14 2.81
CA LEU A 157 19.26 -13.30 2.66
C LEU A 157 18.55 -14.50 2.03
N PHE A 158 17.25 -14.66 2.24
CA PHE A 158 16.47 -15.72 1.62
C PHE A 158 16.15 -15.40 0.15
N GLN A 159 15.83 -14.14 -0.16
CA GLN A 159 15.53 -13.67 -1.53
C GLN A 159 16.69 -13.91 -2.52
N LYS A 160 17.95 -13.94 -2.06
CA LYS A 160 19.11 -14.24 -2.91
C LYS A 160 19.08 -15.62 -3.57
N HIS A 161 18.30 -16.56 -3.04
CA HIS A 161 18.16 -17.92 -3.59
C HIS A 161 17.03 -18.05 -4.64
N GLY A 162 16.38 -16.94 -4.99
CA GLY A 162 15.34 -16.87 -6.03
C GLY A 162 14.00 -16.42 -5.48
N THR A 163 13.40 -15.43 -6.13
CA THR A 163 12.09 -14.86 -5.81
C THR A 163 10.92 -15.82 -6.10
N GLU A 164 11.15 -16.83 -6.94
CA GLU A 164 10.12 -17.83 -7.30
C GLU A 164 9.68 -18.68 -6.10
N MET A 165 10.58 -19.00 -5.16
CA MET A 165 10.21 -19.73 -3.95
C MET A 165 9.37 -18.86 -3.01
N VAL A 166 9.72 -17.59 -2.86
CA VAL A 166 8.99 -16.63 -2.02
C VAL A 166 7.56 -16.47 -2.53
N GLY A 167 7.38 -16.24 -3.84
CA GLY A 167 6.06 -16.06 -4.45
C GLY A 167 5.11 -17.25 -4.27
N LYS A 168 5.64 -18.49 -4.25
CA LYS A 168 4.83 -19.70 -4.05
C LYS A 168 4.22 -19.81 -2.65
N PHE A 169 4.94 -19.38 -1.61
CA PHE A 169 4.42 -19.39 -0.24
C PHE A 169 3.63 -18.13 0.10
N PHE A 170 3.98 -17.00 -0.52
CA PHE A 170 3.36 -15.71 -0.23
C PHE A 170 1.86 -15.70 -0.54
N GLY A 171 1.44 -16.20 -1.70
CA GLY A 171 0.03 -16.22 -2.10
C GLY A 171 -0.90 -16.90 -1.09
N PRO A 172 -0.65 -18.18 -0.72
CA PRO A 172 -1.45 -18.87 0.30
C PRO A 172 -1.45 -18.17 1.67
N ILE A 173 -0.31 -17.62 2.10
CA ILE A 173 -0.21 -16.91 3.39
C ILE A 173 -1.07 -15.65 3.37
N VAL A 174 -1.00 -14.86 2.30
CA VAL A 174 -1.79 -13.63 2.14
C VAL A 174 -3.28 -13.92 2.11
N ILE A 175 -3.70 -15.00 1.41
CA ILE A 175 -5.11 -15.40 1.41
C ILE A 175 -5.57 -15.81 2.80
N LEU A 176 -4.81 -16.66 3.50
CA LEU A 176 -5.13 -17.06 4.85
C LEU A 176 -5.24 -15.82 5.76
N TRP A 177 -4.30 -14.89 5.64
CA TRP A 177 -4.30 -13.64 6.37
C TRP A 177 -5.54 -12.79 6.09
N PHE A 178 -5.94 -12.61 4.83
CA PHE A 178 -7.18 -11.91 4.47
C PHE A 178 -8.43 -12.61 4.96
N VAL A 179 -8.48 -13.95 4.94
CA VAL A 179 -9.60 -14.71 5.49
C VAL A 179 -9.71 -14.50 7.00
N VAL A 180 -8.59 -14.51 7.72
CA VAL A 180 -8.56 -14.22 9.16
C VAL A 180 -9.03 -12.79 9.45
N LEU A 181 -8.48 -11.80 8.74
CA LEU A 181 -8.89 -10.40 8.89
C LEU A 181 -10.36 -10.18 8.54
N GLY A 182 -10.83 -10.78 7.45
CA GLY A 182 -12.23 -10.69 7.03
C GLY A 182 -13.16 -11.30 8.07
N SER A 183 -12.81 -12.46 8.62
CA SER A 183 -13.61 -13.14 9.66
C SER A 183 -13.68 -12.30 10.95
N ILE A 184 -12.55 -11.78 11.41
CA ILE A 184 -12.49 -10.90 12.59
C ILE A 184 -13.24 -9.59 12.33
N GLY A 185 -13.06 -9.00 11.15
CA GLY A 185 -13.73 -7.77 10.73
C GLY A 185 -15.25 -7.93 10.69
N VAL A 186 -15.75 -9.02 10.09
CA VAL A 186 -17.19 -9.34 10.07
C VAL A 186 -17.74 -9.48 11.48
N SER A 187 -17.04 -10.21 12.36
CA SER A 187 -17.46 -10.32 13.78
C SER A 187 -17.58 -8.95 14.45
N ASN A 188 -16.59 -8.08 14.27
CA ASN A 188 -16.60 -6.74 14.88
C ASN A 188 -17.68 -5.82 14.28
N ILE A 189 -17.98 -5.96 12.99
CA ILE A 189 -19.07 -5.22 12.33
C ILE A 189 -20.43 -5.66 12.87
N ILE A 190 -20.63 -6.95 13.16
CA ILE A 190 -21.86 -7.46 13.77
C ILE A 190 -22.06 -6.86 15.16
N ASP A 191 -21.00 -6.80 15.97
CA ASP A 191 -21.06 -6.22 17.32
C ASP A 191 -21.25 -4.69 17.28
N ASN A 192 -20.69 -4.01 16.27
CA ASN A 192 -20.72 -2.55 16.14
C ASN A 192 -21.17 -2.10 14.75
N PRO A 193 -22.45 -2.29 14.38
CA PRO A 193 -22.94 -2.02 13.03
C PRO A 193 -22.89 -0.54 12.64
N GLN A 194 -22.79 0.35 13.63
CA GLN A 194 -22.61 1.79 13.43
C GLN A 194 -21.38 2.12 12.58
N ILE A 195 -20.36 1.26 12.55
CA ILE A 195 -19.16 1.48 11.74
C ILE A 195 -19.46 1.55 10.23
N LEU A 196 -20.58 0.95 9.78
CA LEU A 196 -21.02 1.02 8.39
C LEU A 196 -21.37 2.44 7.94
N HIS A 197 -21.63 3.36 8.87
CA HIS A 197 -21.76 4.78 8.54
C HIS A 197 -20.52 5.34 7.86
N ALA A 198 -19.33 4.77 8.08
CA ALA A 198 -18.10 5.19 7.42
C ALA A 198 -18.18 5.12 5.88
N ILE A 199 -19.07 4.31 5.30
CA ILE A 199 -19.29 4.29 3.85
C ILE A 199 -19.83 5.63 3.32
N ASN A 200 -20.53 6.40 4.15
CA ASN A 200 -21.01 7.73 3.76
C ASN A 200 -19.84 8.74 3.70
N PRO A 201 -19.52 9.33 2.53
CA PRO A 201 -18.38 10.23 2.35
C PRO A 201 -18.48 11.53 3.15
N ILE A 202 -19.68 11.87 3.65
CA ILE A 202 -19.89 13.04 4.50
C ILE A 202 -19.01 12.94 5.77
N HIS A 203 -18.85 11.75 6.35
CA HIS A 203 -18.00 11.59 7.53
C HIS A 203 -16.52 11.84 7.23
N ALA A 204 -16.03 11.43 6.05
CA ALA A 204 -14.68 11.78 5.62
C ALA A 204 -14.52 13.30 5.47
N TYR A 205 -15.50 13.95 4.85
CA TYR A 205 -15.47 15.40 4.65
C TYR A 205 -15.46 16.16 5.98
N GLU A 206 -16.37 15.82 6.90
CA GLU A 206 -16.42 16.41 8.25
C GLU A 206 -15.13 16.14 9.04
N PHE A 207 -14.60 14.91 8.96
CA PHE A 207 -13.35 14.52 9.62
C PHE A 207 -12.15 15.32 9.14
N LEU A 208 -12.05 15.61 7.84
CA LEU A 208 -10.95 16.37 7.28
C LEU A 208 -11.11 17.87 7.53
N THR A 209 -12.30 18.41 7.33
CA THR A 209 -12.54 19.87 7.43
C THR A 209 -12.60 20.38 8.86
N SER A 210 -12.97 19.56 9.83
CA SER A 210 -13.01 19.93 11.26
C SER A 210 -11.63 20.21 11.88
N ARG A 211 -10.53 19.96 11.16
CA ARG A 211 -9.15 20.01 11.69
C ARG A 211 -8.41 21.31 11.44
N GLY A 212 -8.96 22.22 10.63
CA GLY A 212 -8.27 23.47 10.25
C GLY A 212 -6.88 23.19 9.67
N ALA A 213 -5.82 23.76 10.25
CA ALA A 213 -4.45 23.56 9.80
C ALA A 213 -3.93 22.12 9.95
N GLY A 214 -4.50 21.32 10.87
CA GLY A 214 -4.15 19.92 11.07
C GLY A 214 -4.61 18.98 9.95
N ILE A 215 -5.39 19.49 8.98
CA ILE A 215 -5.84 18.71 7.82
C ILE A 215 -4.67 18.14 7.00
N PHE A 216 -3.54 18.85 6.92
CA PHE A 216 -2.39 18.40 6.14
C PHE A 216 -1.81 17.09 6.70
N LEU A 217 -1.68 16.98 8.02
CA LEU A 217 -1.22 15.76 8.69
C LEU A 217 -2.24 14.63 8.57
N ALA A 218 -3.53 14.93 8.73
CA ALA A 218 -4.59 13.93 8.58
C ALA A 218 -4.67 13.38 7.14
N VAL A 219 -4.55 14.24 6.13
CA VAL A 219 -4.50 13.79 4.73
C VAL A 219 -3.22 13.01 4.46
N GLY A 220 -2.07 13.48 4.94
CA GLY A 220 -0.79 12.78 4.78
C GLY A 220 -0.82 11.35 5.34
N THR A 221 -1.43 11.18 6.52
CA THR A 221 -1.61 9.85 7.13
C THR A 221 -2.64 9.02 6.38
N VAL A 222 -3.76 9.58 5.89
CA VAL A 222 -4.72 8.83 5.05
C VAL A 222 -4.10 8.37 3.73
N VAL A 223 -3.17 9.14 3.14
CA VAL A 223 -2.47 8.77 1.90
C VAL A 223 -1.62 7.51 2.08
N LEU A 224 -1.14 7.25 3.30
CA LEU A 224 -0.41 6.02 3.63
C LEU A 224 -1.24 4.75 3.44
N ALA A 225 -2.58 4.84 3.42
CA ALA A 225 -3.41 3.66 3.19
C ALA A 225 -3.38 3.20 1.73
N VAL A 226 -2.88 4.06 0.84
CA VAL A 226 -2.98 3.91 -0.62
C VAL A 226 -1.63 3.58 -1.24
N THR A 227 -0.57 3.59 -0.45
CA THR A 227 0.72 3.03 -0.85
C THR A 227 0.56 1.54 -1.12
N GLY A 228 1.20 1.03 -2.17
CA GLY A 228 0.98 -0.29 -2.75
C GLY A 228 0.03 -0.29 -3.95
N ALA A 229 -0.78 0.76 -4.15
CA ALA A 229 -1.66 0.84 -5.33
C ALA A 229 -0.87 0.98 -6.64
N GLU A 230 0.34 1.53 -6.58
CA GLU A 230 1.28 1.60 -7.70
C GLU A 230 1.75 0.23 -8.18
N ALA A 231 1.75 -0.80 -7.31
CA ALA A 231 2.09 -2.17 -7.70
C ALA A 231 1.14 -2.69 -8.78
N LEU A 232 -0.15 -2.30 -8.75
CA LEU A 232 -1.12 -2.63 -9.81
C LEU A 232 -0.66 -2.20 -11.19
N TYR A 233 0.01 -1.04 -11.28
CA TYR A 233 0.47 -0.50 -12.55
C TYR A 233 1.88 -0.98 -12.89
N ALA A 234 2.75 -1.14 -11.89
CA ALA A 234 4.12 -1.62 -12.11
C ALA A 234 4.17 -3.09 -12.55
N ASP A 235 3.22 -3.92 -12.11
CA ASP A 235 3.20 -5.37 -12.35
C ASP A 235 2.28 -5.78 -13.52
N MET A 236 2.03 -4.87 -14.47
CA MET A 236 1.20 -5.15 -15.67
C MET A 236 1.86 -6.09 -16.69
N GLY A 237 3.17 -6.36 -16.57
CA GLY A 237 3.99 -7.08 -17.57
C GLY A 237 4.52 -8.43 -17.09
#